data_AF-W7XF80-F1
#
_entry.id   AF-W7XF80-F1
#
_cell.length_a   1.000
_cell.length_b   1.000
_cell.length_c   1.000
_cell.angle_alpha   90.00
_cell.angle_beta   90.00
_cell.angle_gamma   90.00
#
_symmetry.space_group_name_H-M   'P 1'
#
loop_
_entity.id
_entity.type
_entity.pdbx_description
1 polymer ?
#
loop_
_entity_poly.entity_id
_entity_poly.type
_entity_poly.pdbx_seq_one_letter_code
_entity_poly.pdbx_strand_id
1 'polypeptide(L)'
;MYTNFEIVCKKQEKSQFYYGQHKPIFFLKNKLIFTIGPHWKVFCIAMSILLLISILMNVNIYKKCRKKAIKIIMEQQEGANEPLSEEIADNEVSILSSQFTLFFFFLTVSLLQHFTYLWVFLKNPGIVYKPEYNPATSRRASITRMCSICKAFKNSQRCHCMYCEICIEQYSHHCPWIGKCVGINNHTSFQYLKFFTALYFLVGIFVLCWKI
;
A
#
# COMPACT_ATOMS: atom_id res chain seq x y z
N MET A 1 14.40 20.65 -19.08
CA MET A 1 13.38 20.57 -18.01
C MET A 1 13.84 19.61 -16.90
N TYR A 2 15.02 19.83 -16.31
CA TYR A 2 15.67 18.92 -15.32
C TYR A 2 16.20 19.67 -14.09
N THR A 3 15.62 20.82 -13.74
CA THR A 3 16.18 21.73 -12.72
C THR A 3 15.60 21.58 -11.31
N ASN A 4 14.69 20.62 -11.06
CA ASN A 4 14.00 20.51 -9.77
C ASN A 4 14.58 19.47 -8.79
N PHE A 5 15.60 18.67 -9.17
CA PHE A 5 16.16 17.65 -8.27
C PHE A 5 17.24 18.19 -7.31
N GLU A 6 17.93 19.29 -7.65
CA GLU A 6 19.01 19.83 -6.81
C GLU A 6 18.51 20.56 -5.55
N ILE A 7 17.27 21.06 -5.55
CA ILE A 7 16.75 21.92 -4.49
C ILE A 7 16.39 21.11 -3.21
N VAL A 8 16.10 19.81 -3.34
CA VAL A 8 15.69 18.98 -2.19
C VAL A 8 16.88 18.61 -1.27
N CYS A 9 18.13 18.82 -1.71
CA CYS A 9 19.31 18.37 -0.97
C CYS A 9 20.01 19.45 -0.12
N LYS A 10 19.46 20.66 -0.01
CA LYS A 10 20.00 21.76 0.82
C LYS A 10 19.10 22.11 2.00
N LYS A 11 19.12 21.27 3.04
CA LYS A 11 18.99 21.71 4.44
C LYS A 11 19.17 20.50 5.34
N GLN A 12 20.27 20.46 6.09
CA GLN A 12 20.33 20.14 7.53
C GLN A 12 21.79 19.87 7.91
N GLU A 13 22.55 20.96 8.06
CA GLU A 13 23.60 21.01 9.07
C GLU A 13 22.93 21.33 10.40
N LYS A 14 22.91 20.37 11.33
CA LYS A 14 23.28 20.59 12.73
C LYS A 14 23.18 19.29 13.53
N SER A 15 24.25 19.10 14.32
CA SER A 15 24.33 18.47 15.63
C SER A 15 24.09 16.96 15.79
N GLN A 16 25.18 16.36 16.27
CA GLN A 16 25.27 15.34 17.33
C GLN A 16 24.83 13.92 17.00
N PHE A 17 25.74 13.01 17.32
CA PHE A 17 25.59 11.57 17.35
C PHE A 17 24.28 11.16 18.03
N TYR A 18 23.34 10.66 17.25
CA TYR A 18 22.24 9.84 17.74
C TYR A 18 22.05 8.73 16.73
N TYR A 19 22.45 7.52 17.11
CA TYR A 19 21.90 6.31 16.48
C TYR A 19 20.38 6.44 16.52
N GLY A 20 19.75 6.59 15.35
CA GLY A 20 18.32 6.79 15.20
C GLY A 20 17.55 5.70 15.95
N GLN A 21 16.64 6.14 16.82
CA GLN A 21 15.83 5.31 17.72
C GLN A 21 14.82 4.37 17.03
N HIS A 22 14.95 4.13 15.73
CA HIS A 22 14.23 3.07 15.04
C HIS A 22 15.24 2.03 14.58
N LYS A 23 15.71 1.20 15.54
CA LYS A 23 16.46 -0.01 15.23
C LYS A 23 15.70 -0.79 14.15
N PRO A 24 16.28 -1.07 12.95
CA PRO A 24 15.70 -2.06 12.07
C PRO A 24 15.77 -3.40 12.80
N ILE A 25 14.62 -4.01 13.05
CA ILE A 25 14.47 -5.15 13.97
C ILE A 25 15.24 -6.40 13.47
N PHE A 26 15.70 -6.45 12.21
CA PHE A 26 16.49 -7.58 11.72
C PHE A 26 17.63 -7.18 10.76
N PHE A 27 18.87 -7.32 11.23
CA PHE A 27 20.06 -7.46 10.40
C PHE A 27 20.37 -8.96 10.23
N LEU A 28 20.40 -9.48 9.01
CA LEU A 28 21.03 -10.77 8.71
C LEU A 28 22.33 -10.47 7.96
N LYS A 29 23.48 -10.83 8.54
CA LYS A 29 24.82 -10.72 7.94
C LYS A 29 25.14 -9.32 7.36
N ASN A 30 24.97 -8.25 8.14
CA ASN A 30 25.35 -6.87 7.77
C ASN A 30 24.66 -6.29 6.52
N LYS A 31 23.52 -6.84 6.09
CA LYS A 31 22.65 -6.24 5.08
C LYS A 31 21.36 -5.77 5.75
N LEU A 32 20.90 -4.56 5.40
CA LEU A 32 19.60 -4.05 5.83
C LEU A 32 18.53 -4.80 5.03
N ILE A 33 17.80 -5.72 5.67
CA ILE A 33 16.87 -6.59 4.97
C ILE A 33 15.43 -6.09 5.16
N PHE A 34 15.04 -5.63 6.35
CA PHE A 34 13.66 -5.27 6.64
C PHE A 34 13.50 -4.09 7.60
N THR A 35 12.66 -3.14 7.20
CA THR A 35 12.09 -2.11 8.07
C THR A 35 10.58 -2.23 8.00
N ILE A 36 9.99 -2.88 8.99
CA ILE A 36 8.54 -2.95 9.14
C ILE A 36 8.10 -1.60 9.73
N GLY A 37 7.50 -0.73 8.92
CA GLY A 37 7.01 0.57 9.41
C GLY A 37 5.99 0.40 10.53
N PRO A 38 5.93 1.31 11.51
CA PRO A 38 5.07 1.14 12.71
C PRO A 38 3.59 0.94 12.38
N HIS A 39 3.15 1.40 11.21
CA HIS A 39 1.74 1.44 10.83
C HIS A 39 1.26 0.24 10.03
N TRP A 40 2.13 -0.74 9.69
CA TRP A 40 1.71 -1.91 8.92
C TRP A 40 0.60 -2.72 9.62
N LYS A 41 0.65 -2.82 10.96
CA LYS A 41 -0.40 -3.51 11.75
C LYS A 41 -1.72 -2.76 11.66
N VAL A 42 -1.69 -1.43 11.83
CA VAL A 42 -2.88 -0.58 11.74
C VAL A 42 -3.49 -0.70 10.35
N PHE A 43 -2.65 -0.69 9.33
CA PHE A 43 -3.07 -0.89 7.95
C PHE A 43 -3.74 -2.26 7.76
N CYS A 44 -3.08 -3.37 8.11
CA CYS A 44 -3.67 -4.70 8.01
C CYS A 44 -4.97 -4.86 8.81
N ILE A 45 -5.03 -4.36 10.04
CA ILE A 45 -6.23 -4.41 10.88
C ILE A 45 -7.39 -3.64 10.23
N ALA A 46 -7.14 -2.42 9.76
CA ALA A 46 -8.16 -1.62 9.07
C ALA A 46 -8.69 -2.34 7.81
N MET A 47 -7.80 -2.97 7.04
CA MET A 47 -8.21 -3.73 5.85
C MET A 47 -9.04 -4.97 6.21
N SER A 48 -8.66 -5.68 7.28
CA SER A 48 -9.41 -6.85 7.77
C SER A 48 -10.81 -6.49 8.27
N ILE A 49 -10.96 -5.34 8.94
CA ILE A 49 -12.25 -4.85 9.42
C ILE A 49 -13.21 -4.56 8.27
N LEU A 50 -12.75 -3.88 7.22
CA LEU A 50 -13.60 -3.55 6.06
C LEU A 50 -14.02 -4.81 5.29
N LEU A 51 -13.12 -5.80 5.17
CA LEU A 51 -13.47 -7.09 4.58
C LEU A 51 -14.52 -7.82 5.44
N LEU A 52 -14.37 -7.80 6.76
CA LEU A 52 -15.35 -8.38 7.68
C LEU A 52 -16.72 -7.69 7.56
N ILE A 53 -16.76 -6.35 7.49
CA ILE A 53 -18.00 -5.61 7.28
C ILE A 53 -18.67 -6.04 5.98
N SER A 54 -17.90 -6.16 4.88
CA SER A 54 -18.43 -6.62 3.60
C SER A 54 -19.00 -8.05 3.68
N ILE A 55 -18.34 -8.97 4.40
CA ILE A 55 -18.87 -10.32 4.65
C ILE A 55 -20.19 -10.26 5.43
N LEU A 56 -20.24 -9.48 6.51
CA LEU A 56 -21.45 -9.34 7.33
C LEU A 56 -22.62 -8.75 6.53
N MET A 57 -22.36 -7.77 5.66
CA MET A 57 -23.36 -7.21 4.74
C MET A 57 -23.92 -8.29 3.81
N ASN A 58 -23.05 -9.11 3.18
CA ASN A 58 -23.50 -10.22 2.32
C ASN A 58 -24.37 -11.23 3.08
N VAL A 59 -23.96 -11.61 4.29
CA VAL A 59 -24.73 -12.55 5.13
C VAL A 59 -26.11 -11.97 5.47
N ASN A 60 -26.19 -10.68 5.81
CA ASN A 60 -27.44 -10.02 6.14
C ASN A 60 -28.38 -9.93 4.93
N ILE A 61 -27.86 -9.59 3.76
CA ILE A 61 -28.64 -9.51 2.52
C ILE A 61 -29.13 -10.90 2.13
N TYR A 62 -28.26 -11.91 2.15
CA TYR A 62 -28.66 -13.30 1.92
C TYR A 62 -29.80 -13.73 2.85
N LYS A 63 -29.72 -13.41 4.15
CA LYS A 63 -30.80 -13.67 5.10
C LYS A 63 -32.09 -12.92 4.76
N LYS A 64 -32.01 -11.65 4.31
CA LYS A 64 -33.16 -10.83 3.89
C LYS A 64 -33.85 -11.45 2.67
N CYS A 65 -33.09 -11.73 1.62
CA CYS A 65 -33.58 -12.36 0.39
C CYS A 65 -34.19 -13.74 0.68
N ARG A 66 -33.52 -14.57 1.50
CA ARG A 66 -34.04 -15.89 1.90
C ARG A 66 -35.37 -15.80 2.64
N LYS A 67 -35.51 -14.90 3.61
CA LYS A 67 -36.77 -14.71 4.35
C LYS A 67 -37.90 -14.29 3.41
N LYS A 68 -37.62 -13.39 2.47
CA LYS A 68 -38.61 -12.92 1.48
C LYS A 68 -39.01 -14.02 0.50
N ALA A 69 -38.05 -14.81 0.02
CA ALA A 69 -38.32 -15.97 -0.83
C ALA A 69 -39.21 -17.02 -0.14
N ILE A 70 -38.93 -17.35 1.14
CA ILE A 70 -39.79 -18.26 1.93
C ILE A 70 -41.20 -17.70 2.04
N LYS A 71 -41.35 -16.40 2.30
CA LYS A 71 -42.67 -15.75 2.39
C LYS A 71 -43.46 -15.88 1.09
N ILE A 72 -42.83 -15.64 -0.06
CA ILE A 72 -43.46 -15.78 -1.39
C ILE A 72 -43.91 -17.22 -1.64
N ILE A 73 -43.06 -18.21 -1.31
CA ILE A 73 -43.39 -19.64 -1.44
C ILE A 73 -44.60 -20.01 -0.57
N MET A 74 -44.68 -19.47 0.65
CA MET A 74 -45.82 -19.69 1.54
C MET A 74 -47.11 -19.01 1.02
N GLU A 75 -47.02 -17.79 0.49
CA GLU A 75 -48.16 -17.04 -0.07
C GLU A 75 -48.69 -17.64 -1.39
N GLN A 76 -47.83 -18.26 -2.21
CA GLN A 76 -48.25 -18.97 -3.43
C GLN A 76 -49.14 -20.19 -3.14
N GLN A 77 -49.07 -20.78 -1.95
CA GLN A 77 -49.96 -21.87 -1.56
C GLN A 77 -51.40 -21.40 -1.21
N GLU A 78 -51.62 -20.09 -1.06
CA GLU A 78 -52.91 -19.51 -0.68
C GLU A 78 -53.65 -18.76 -1.81
N GLY A 79 -53.10 -18.72 -3.04
CA GLY A 79 -53.83 -18.30 -4.26
C GLY A 79 -53.42 -16.96 -4.89
N ALA A 80 -52.12 -16.74 -5.15
CA ALA A 80 -51.60 -15.48 -5.70
C ALA A 80 -51.22 -15.53 -7.20
N ASN A 81 -51.34 -14.37 -7.87
CA ASN A 81 -50.90 -14.08 -9.24
C ASN A 81 -49.43 -14.49 -9.49
N GLU A 82 -49.23 -15.58 -10.23
CA GLU A 82 -47.94 -16.13 -10.66
C GLU A 82 -46.94 -15.10 -11.27
N PRO A 83 -47.35 -14.17 -12.17
CA PRO A 83 -46.40 -13.24 -12.79
C PRO A 83 -45.80 -12.20 -11.81
N LEU A 84 -46.52 -11.84 -10.75
CA LEU A 84 -46.01 -10.88 -9.76
C LEU A 84 -44.96 -11.53 -8.83
N SER A 85 -45.13 -12.82 -8.51
CA SER A 85 -44.18 -13.56 -7.69
C SER A 85 -42.84 -13.83 -8.39
N GLU A 86 -42.87 -14.05 -9.71
CA GLU A 86 -41.68 -14.29 -10.52
C GLU A 86 -40.82 -13.02 -10.64
N GLU A 87 -41.44 -11.86 -10.89
CA GLU A 87 -40.74 -10.57 -10.95
C GLU A 87 -40.06 -10.22 -9.61
N ILE A 88 -40.70 -10.52 -8.47
CA ILE A 88 -40.09 -10.30 -7.16
C ILE A 88 -38.91 -11.24 -6.93
N ALA A 89 -39.00 -12.51 -7.34
CA ALA A 89 -37.93 -13.47 -7.20
C ALA A 89 -36.71 -13.07 -8.05
N ASP A 90 -36.92 -12.68 -9.30
CA ASP A 90 -35.87 -12.21 -10.21
C ASP A 90 -35.16 -10.97 -9.69
N ASN A 91 -35.91 -10.01 -9.14
CA ASN A 91 -35.34 -8.83 -8.50
C ASN A 91 -34.43 -9.20 -7.33
N GLU A 92 -34.84 -10.11 -6.44
CA GLU A 92 -34.03 -10.56 -5.31
C GLU A 92 -32.77 -11.32 -5.75
N VAL A 93 -32.86 -12.16 -6.79
CA VAL A 93 -31.71 -12.86 -7.38
C VAL A 93 -30.72 -11.86 -8.00
N SER A 94 -31.22 -10.82 -8.69
CA SER A 94 -30.37 -9.78 -9.26
C SER A 94 -29.62 -8.99 -8.17
N ILE A 95 -30.31 -8.65 -7.09
CA ILE A 95 -29.73 -7.95 -5.93
C ILE A 95 -28.64 -8.81 -5.31
N LEU A 96 -28.93 -10.08 -5.02
CA LEU A 96 -27.97 -11.01 -4.43
C LEU A 96 -26.74 -11.23 -5.33
N SER A 97 -26.94 -11.38 -6.64
CA SER A 97 -25.85 -11.50 -7.62
C SER A 97 -24.94 -10.26 -7.62
N SER A 98 -25.53 -9.06 -7.68
CA SER A 98 -24.79 -7.80 -7.66
C SER A 98 -23.93 -7.65 -6.39
N GLN A 99 -24.43 -8.11 -5.24
CA GLN A 99 -23.68 -8.10 -3.97
C GLN A 99 -22.46 -9.01 -4.00
N PHE A 100 -22.63 -10.25 -4.47
CA PHE A 100 -21.51 -11.17 -4.60
C PHE A 100 -20.46 -10.63 -5.58
N THR A 101 -20.88 -10.05 -6.71
CA THR A 101 -19.95 -9.39 -7.64
C THR A 101 -19.17 -8.28 -6.96
N LEU A 102 -19.83 -7.38 -6.22
CA LEU A 102 -19.16 -6.30 -5.48
C LEU A 102 -18.19 -6.83 -4.42
N PHE A 103 -18.56 -7.91 -3.72
CA PHE A 103 -17.70 -8.56 -2.74
C PHE A 103 -16.43 -9.13 -3.36
N PHE A 104 -16.56 -9.91 -4.44
CA PHE A 104 -15.40 -10.49 -5.12
C PHE A 104 -14.51 -9.41 -5.75
N PHE A 105 -15.11 -8.33 -6.26
CA PHE A 105 -14.37 -7.17 -6.75
C PHE A 105 -13.57 -6.51 -5.62
N PHE A 106 -14.20 -6.24 -4.47
CA PHE A 106 -13.51 -5.66 -3.31
C PHE A 106 -12.40 -6.57 -2.77
N LEU A 107 -12.64 -7.89 -2.70
CA LEU A 107 -11.64 -8.87 -2.31
C LEU A 107 -10.43 -8.86 -3.27
N THR A 108 -10.67 -8.80 -4.58
CA THR A 108 -9.61 -8.74 -5.60
C THR A 108 -8.77 -7.48 -5.44
N VAL A 109 -9.40 -6.32 -5.26
CA VAL A 109 -8.70 -5.04 -5.01
C VAL A 109 -7.88 -5.12 -3.72
N SER A 110 -8.42 -5.70 -2.65
CA SER A 110 -7.71 -5.94 -1.39
C SER A 110 -6.46 -6.80 -1.58
N LEU A 111 -6.57 -7.91 -2.30
CA LEU A 111 -5.44 -8.81 -2.58
C LEU A 111 -4.35 -8.11 -3.40
N LEU A 112 -4.72 -7.35 -4.44
CA LEU A 112 -3.78 -6.57 -5.26
C LEU A 112 -3.08 -5.48 -4.44
N GLN A 113 -3.80 -4.83 -3.52
CA GLN A 113 -3.23 -3.85 -2.61
C GLN A 113 -2.17 -4.51 -1.70
N HIS A 114 -2.46 -5.66 -1.08
CA HIS A 114 -1.49 -6.38 -0.24
C HIS A 114 -0.29 -6.87 -1.04
N PHE A 115 -0.53 -7.38 -2.26
CA PHE A 115 0.52 -7.79 -3.19
C PHE A 115 1.46 -6.63 -3.52
N THR A 116 0.92 -5.45 -3.85
CA THR A 116 1.74 -4.28 -4.16
C THR A 116 2.47 -3.72 -2.94
N TYR A 117 1.87 -3.79 -1.75
CA TYR A 117 2.57 -3.48 -0.50
C TYR A 117 3.77 -4.40 -0.30
N LEU A 118 3.58 -5.72 -0.43
CA LEU A 118 4.65 -6.71 -0.32
C LEU A 118 5.72 -6.48 -1.40
N TRP A 119 5.32 -6.14 -2.63
CA TRP A 119 6.24 -5.87 -3.72
C TRP A 119 7.16 -4.67 -3.44
N VAL A 120 6.63 -3.57 -2.90
CA VAL A 120 7.43 -2.42 -2.44
C VAL A 120 8.31 -2.79 -1.27
N PHE A 121 7.74 -3.52 -0.31
CA PHE A 121 8.40 -3.92 0.92
C PHE A 121 9.62 -4.82 0.67
N LEU A 122 9.54 -5.75 -0.29
CA LEU A 122 10.63 -6.66 -0.64
C LEU A 122 11.71 -6.00 -1.51
N LYS A 123 11.42 -4.90 -2.20
CA LYS A 123 12.38 -4.25 -3.10
C LYS A 123 13.41 -3.39 -2.37
N ASN A 124 14.69 -3.60 -2.66
CA ASN A 124 15.74 -2.67 -2.25
C ASN A 124 15.50 -1.28 -2.89
N PRO A 125 15.48 -0.17 -2.13
CA PRO A 125 15.18 1.16 -2.67
C PRO A 125 16.32 1.77 -3.51
N GLY A 126 17.47 1.11 -3.61
CA GLY A 126 18.70 1.66 -4.18
C GLY A 126 19.73 1.98 -3.10
N ILE A 127 19.84 1.13 -2.07
CA ILE A 127 20.85 1.27 -1.01
C ILE A 127 22.24 1.19 -1.63
N VAL A 128 23.05 2.22 -1.36
CA VAL A 128 24.45 2.25 -1.78
C VAL A 128 25.30 1.63 -0.67
N TYR A 129 25.70 0.38 -0.87
CA TYR A 129 26.74 -0.26 -0.05
C TYR A 129 28.09 0.32 -0.48
N LYS A 130 28.94 0.70 0.50
CA LYS A 130 30.26 1.37 0.35
C LYS A 130 30.79 1.47 -1.08
N PRO A 131 31.01 2.68 -1.62
CA PRO A 131 31.60 2.82 -2.94
C PRO A 131 33.04 2.33 -2.90
N GLU A 132 33.40 1.48 -3.86
CA GLU A 132 34.79 1.23 -4.20
C GLU A 132 35.42 2.56 -4.64
N TYR A 133 36.53 2.94 -3.99
CA TYR A 133 37.26 4.15 -4.35
C TYR A 133 37.84 3.97 -5.75
N ASN A 134 37.23 4.58 -6.78
CA ASN A 134 37.77 4.59 -8.14
C ASN A 134 38.46 5.93 -8.44
N PRO A 135 39.80 5.98 -8.50
CA PRO A 135 40.55 7.20 -8.79
C PRO A 135 40.37 7.71 -10.24
N ALA A 136 39.82 6.91 -11.16
CA ALA A 136 39.56 7.34 -12.53
C ALA A 136 38.35 8.30 -12.64
N THR A 137 37.34 8.12 -11.78
CA THR A 137 36.17 9.02 -11.69
C THR A 137 36.39 10.19 -10.72
N SER A 138 37.43 10.12 -9.87
CA SER A 138 37.74 11.14 -8.86
C SER A 138 38.36 12.42 -9.43
N ARG A 139 39.04 12.35 -10.59
CA ARG A 139 39.69 13.54 -11.22
C ARG A 139 38.73 14.66 -11.64
N ARG A 140 37.41 14.42 -11.66
CA ARG A 140 36.36 15.46 -11.84
C ARG A 140 35.36 15.55 -10.67
N ALA A 141 35.54 14.75 -9.62
CA ALA A 141 34.65 14.75 -8.47
C ALA A 141 35.17 15.76 -7.44
N SER A 142 34.53 16.93 -7.38
CA SER A 142 34.78 17.90 -6.32
C SER A 142 34.58 17.23 -4.95
N ILE A 143 35.48 17.51 -3.99
CA ILE A 143 35.45 17.01 -2.59
C ILE A 143 34.09 17.26 -1.91
N THR A 144 33.30 18.22 -2.42
CA THR A 144 31.91 18.53 -2.04
C THR A 144 30.87 17.45 -2.36
N ARG A 145 31.24 16.38 -3.06
CA ARG A 145 30.35 15.27 -3.47
C ARG A 145 30.53 14.03 -2.61
N MET A 146 30.70 14.15 -1.29
CA MET A 146 30.77 13.01 -0.39
C MET A 146 29.74 13.16 0.74
N CYS A 147 29.06 12.07 1.08
CA CYS A 147 28.22 12.03 2.28
C CYS A 147 29.13 12.09 3.52
N SER A 148 28.93 13.09 4.38
CA SER A 148 29.73 13.28 5.60
C SER A 148 29.55 12.13 6.61
N ILE A 149 28.37 11.49 6.60
CA ILE A 149 27.98 10.41 7.51
C ILE A 149 28.47 9.06 6.95
N CYS A 150 28.01 8.66 5.76
CA CYS A 150 28.34 7.35 5.20
C CYS A 150 29.74 7.27 4.56
N LYS A 151 30.44 8.40 4.41
CA LYS A 151 31.72 8.52 3.67
C LYS A 151 31.66 7.93 2.26
N ALA A 152 30.50 8.04 1.63
CA ALA A 152 30.24 7.52 0.29
C ALA A 152 30.21 8.65 -0.75
N PHE A 153 30.80 8.43 -1.93
CA PHE A 153 30.70 9.33 -3.07
C PHE A 153 29.23 9.53 -3.51
N LYS A 154 28.85 10.80 -3.52
CA LYS A 154 27.57 11.35 -3.93
C LYS A 154 27.65 11.63 -5.44
N ASN A 155 27.04 10.80 -6.27
CA ASN A 155 26.62 11.30 -7.59
C ASN A 155 25.47 12.31 -7.38
N SER A 156 25.11 13.10 -8.39
CA SER A 156 24.08 14.16 -8.26
C SER A 156 22.70 13.66 -7.78
N GLN A 157 22.49 12.34 -7.76
CA GLN A 157 21.21 11.71 -7.44
C GLN A 157 21.23 10.88 -6.15
N ARG A 158 22.35 10.79 -5.42
CA ARG A 158 22.43 10.08 -4.13
C ARG A 158 22.16 11.02 -2.97
N CYS A 159 21.28 10.63 -2.06
CA CYS A 159 21.01 11.39 -0.82
C CYS A 159 21.04 10.46 0.39
N HIS A 160 21.44 11.01 1.55
CA HIS A 160 21.43 10.30 2.82
C HIS A 160 20.04 10.46 3.47
N CYS A 161 19.41 9.34 3.81
CA CYS A 161 18.19 9.35 4.60
C CYS A 161 18.56 9.37 6.09
N MET A 162 18.27 10.47 6.79
CA MET A 162 18.58 10.60 8.23
C MET A 162 17.79 9.60 9.10
N TYR A 163 16.60 9.18 8.66
CA TYR A 163 15.81 8.18 9.39
C TYR A 163 16.38 6.76 9.29
N CYS A 164 16.97 6.42 8.14
CA CYS A 164 17.54 5.08 7.90
C CYS A 164 19.07 5.05 8.02
N GLU A 165 19.69 6.21 8.22
CA GLU A 165 21.14 6.41 8.30
C GLU A 165 21.93 5.81 7.12
N ILE A 166 21.32 5.80 5.94
CA ILE A 166 21.88 5.15 4.75
C ILE A 166 21.70 6.01 3.51
N CYS A 167 22.67 5.94 2.59
CA CYS A 167 22.58 6.60 1.29
C CYS A 167 21.72 5.79 0.32
N ILE A 168 20.77 6.45 -0.33
CA ILE A 168 19.88 5.88 -1.35
C ILE A 168 20.12 6.59 -2.69
N GLU A 169 20.19 5.80 -3.76
CA GLU A 169 20.31 6.28 -5.14
C GLU A 169 18.94 6.71 -5.70
N GLN A 170 18.94 7.89 -6.36
CA GLN A 170 17.73 8.64 -6.73
C GLN A 170 16.72 8.68 -5.60
N TYR A 171 17.20 9.03 -4.40
CA TYR A 171 16.36 9.15 -3.23
C TYR A 171 15.19 10.11 -3.50
N SER A 172 13.97 9.62 -3.29
CA SER A 172 12.76 10.44 -3.32
C SER A 172 12.42 10.92 -1.92
N HIS A 173 12.10 9.98 -1.01
CA HIS A 173 11.73 10.28 0.36
C HIS A 173 11.81 9.03 1.25
N HIS A 174 11.79 9.22 2.56
CA HIS A 174 11.47 8.15 3.52
C HIS A 174 9.97 8.18 3.75
N CYS A 175 9.29 7.06 3.51
CA CYS A 175 7.84 6.96 3.70
C CYS A 175 7.56 6.26 5.04
N PRO A 176 7.01 6.97 6.04
CA PRO A 176 6.70 6.39 7.35
C PRO A 176 5.65 5.26 7.27
N TRP A 177 4.75 5.34 6.29
CA TRP A 177 3.65 4.38 6.12
C TRP A 177 4.13 2.97 5.77
N ILE A 178 5.12 2.88 4.88
CA ILE A 178 5.79 1.61 4.55
C ILE A 178 7.03 1.37 5.43
N GLY A 179 7.42 2.35 6.24
CA GLY A 179 8.64 2.34 7.06
C GLY A 179 9.91 2.22 6.24
N LYS A 180 9.95 2.69 5.00
CA LYS A 180 11.05 2.41 4.06
C LYS A 180 11.33 3.62 3.18
N CYS A 181 12.59 3.73 2.74
CA CYS A 181 12.96 4.70 1.72
C CYS A 181 12.32 4.34 0.37
N VAL A 182 12.00 5.36 -0.40
CA VAL A 182 11.62 5.27 -1.81
C VAL A 182 12.75 5.87 -2.63
N GLY A 183 13.27 5.10 -3.58
CA GLY A 183 14.33 5.50 -4.50
C GLY A 183 14.21 4.77 -5.83
N ILE A 184 15.28 4.78 -6.63
CA ILE A 184 15.24 4.33 -8.03
C ILE A 184 14.56 2.96 -8.24
N ASN A 185 14.87 1.98 -7.39
CA ASN A 185 14.51 0.58 -7.63
C ASN A 185 13.09 0.22 -7.15
N ASN A 186 12.49 1.01 -6.27
CA ASN A 186 11.15 0.76 -5.74
C ASN A 186 10.14 1.88 -6.04
N HIS A 187 10.56 2.96 -6.72
CA HIS A 187 9.68 4.08 -7.08
C HIS A 187 8.44 3.61 -7.86
N THR A 188 8.59 2.82 -8.92
CA THR A 188 7.46 2.33 -9.72
C THR A 188 6.49 1.48 -8.89
N SER A 189 7.02 0.54 -8.09
CA SER A 189 6.19 -0.28 -7.21
C SER A 189 5.45 0.57 -6.17
N PHE A 190 6.08 1.65 -5.68
CA PHE A 190 5.46 2.61 -4.77
C PHE A 190 4.30 3.37 -5.42
N GLN A 191 4.40 3.70 -6.71
CA GLN A 191 3.29 4.30 -7.46
C GLN A 191 2.09 3.35 -7.56
N TYR A 192 2.33 2.05 -7.84
CA TYR A 192 1.26 1.04 -7.85
C TYR A 192 0.61 0.89 -6.48
N LEU A 193 1.39 0.84 -5.40
CA LEU A 193 0.85 0.79 -4.04
C LEU A 193 -0.10 1.96 -3.77
N LYS A 194 0.27 3.19 -4.15
CA LYS A 194 -0.61 4.37 -3.99
C LYS A 194 -1.91 4.22 -4.78
N PHE A 195 -1.83 3.78 -6.04
CA PHE A 195 -2.99 3.58 -6.89
C PHE A 195 -3.98 2.56 -6.30
N PHE A 196 -3.51 1.37 -5.94
CA PHE A 196 -4.37 0.33 -5.37
C PHE A 196 -4.88 0.68 -3.97
N THR A 197 -4.12 1.45 -3.19
CA THR A 197 -4.60 1.97 -1.91
C THR A 197 -5.75 2.96 -2.12
N ALA A 198 -5.64 3.88 -3.08
CA ALA A 198 -6.73 4.80 -3.40
C ALA A 198 -7.97 4.06 -3.92
N LEU A 199 -7.78 3.10 -4.84
CA LEU A 199 -8.87 2.27 -5.35
C LEU A 199 -9.57 1.48 -4.24
N TYR A 200 -8.80 0.90 -3.31
CA TYR A 200 -9.35 0.18 -2.16
C TYR A 200 -10.27 1.07 -1.32
N PHE A 201 -9.85 2.29 -0.98
CA PHE A 201 -10.69 3.21 -0.22
C PHE A 201 -11.93 3.65 -1.00
N LEU A 202 -11.83 3.90 -2.30
CA LEU A 202 -12.97 4.26 -3.14
C LEU A 202 -14.02 3.14 -3.18
N VAL A 203 -13.59 1.89 -3.40
CA VAL A 203 -14.49 0.74 -3.40
C VAL A 203 -15.04 0.48 -2.00
N GLY A 204 -14.23 0.66 -0.95
CA GLY A 204 -14.68 0.54 0.44
C GLY A 204 -15.77 1.53 0.81
N ILE A 205 -15.61 2.81 0.43
CA ILE A 205 -16.66 3.84 0.61
C ILE A 205 -17.92 3.45 -0.16
N PHE A 206 -17.77 3.01 -1.42
CA PHE A 206 -18.91 2.56 -2.21
C PHE A 206 -19.66 1.41 -1.55
N VAL A 207 -18.97 0.39 -1.04
CA VAL A 207 -19.58 -0.73 -0.29
C VAL A 207 -20.31 -0.25 0.96
N LEU A 208 -19.74 0.71 1.72
CA LEU A 208 -20.39 1.26 2.91
C LEU A 208 -21.62 2.13 2.58
N CYS A 209 -21.57 2.85 1.47
CA CYS A 209 -22.67 3.69 0.99
C CYS A 209 -23.73 2.90 0.23
N TRP A 210 -23.41 1.69 -0.23
CA TRP A 210 -24.32 0.81 -0.95
C TRP A 210 -25.43 0.35 -0.02
N LYS A 211 -26.54 1.09 -0.03
CA LYS A 211 -27.77 0.76 0.69
C LYS A 211 -28.70 -0.04 -0.22
N ILE A 212 -29.13 -1.21 0.28
CA ILE A 212 -30.23 -2.05 -0.25
C ILE A 212 -31.39 -2.09 0.75
#